data_AF-H1VVN0-F1
#
_entry.id   AF-H1VVN0-F1
#
_cell.length_a   1.000
_cell.length_b   1.000
_cell.length_c   1.000
_cell.angle_alpha   90.00
_cell.angle_beta   90.00
_cell.angle_gamma   90.00
#
_symmetry.space_group_name_H-M   'P 1'
#
loop_
_entity.id
_entity.type
_entity.pdbx_description
1 polymer ?
#
loop_
_entity_poly.entity_id
_entity_poly.type
_entity_poly.pdbx_seq_one_letter_code
_entity_poly.pdbx_strand_id
1 'polypeptide(L)'
;MARIRMPTRAEMTAPFQSRAAFKEWAKASEAPEGRARIGDSRWSNKDLEPTPPEQRTWTWYNLPLYWFSNMFGTTGWNVASSLIAVGLTWQQAFVSCVLGALISAIIVTGMARPGVMYHLGYPVLARSVMGMYGSYFFVFIRAVVCIIWYGIQTYYGANLLSVCFRCVFGNSWNNWANALPAGADVTSKQLLAFFLLWLIEFPFVSKHT
;
A
#
# COMPACT_ATOMS: atom_id res chain seq x y z
N MET A 1 -25.06 -8.08 -5.90
CA MET A 1 -24.92 -6.89 -5.03
C MET A 1 -24.72 -7.34 -3.59
N ALA A 2 -23.48 -7.40 -3.10
CA ALA A 2 -23.23 -7.73 -1.70
C ALA A 2 -23.63 -6.53 -0.82
N ARG A 3 -24.58 -6.71 0.10
CA ARG A 3 -24.97 -5.67 1.07
C ARG A 3 -23.79 -5.45 2.01
N ILE A 4 -23.23 -4.24 2.02
CA ILE A 4 -22.25 -3.81 3.02
C ILE A 4 -23.01 -3.74 4.36
N ARG A 5 -22.86 -4.77 5.20
CA ARG A 5 -23.40 -4.78 6.57
C ARG A 5 -22.50 -3.90 7.42
N MET A 6 -23.02 -2.76 7.89
CA MET A 6 -22.29 -1.95 8.87
C MET A 6 -22.25 -2.70 10.20
N PRO A 7 -21.06 -2.87 10.81
CA PRO A 7 -20.95 -3.54 12.10
C PRO A 7 -21.65 -2.72 13.19
N THR A 8 -22.40 -3.40 14.03
CA THR A 8 -23.13 -2.80 15.16
C THR A 8 -22.16 -2.33 16.25
N ARG A 9 -22.60 -1.38 17.11
CA ARG A 9 -21.77 -0.88 18.22
C ARG A 9 -21.24 -1.99 19.12
N ALA A 10 -22.03 -3.04 19.33
CA ALA A 10 -21.64 -4.21 20.11
C ALA A 10 -20.49 -4.99 19.45
N GLU A 11 -20.56 -5.21 18.12
CA GLU A 11 -19.51 -5.88 17.34
C GLU A 11 -18.21 -5.06 17.31
N MET A 12 -18.29 -3.72 17.33
CA MET A 12 -17.12 -2.84 17.40
C MET A 12 -16.44 -2.83 18.78
N THR A 13 -17.21 -3.03 19.87
CA THR A 13 -16.66 -3.06 21.25
C THR A 13 -16.20 -4.44 21.71
N ALA A 14 -16.71 -5.51 21.09
CA ALA A 14 -16.38 -6.90 21.40
C ALA A 14 -14.86 -7.19 21.53
N PRO A 15 -13.97 -6.69 20.64
CA PRO A 15 -12.53 -6.99 20.74
C PRO A 15 -11.81 -6.30 21.89
N PHE A 16 -12.40 -5.27 22.51
CA PHE A 16 -11.77 -4.49 23.58
C PHE A 16 -12.22 -4.91 24.99
N GLN A 17 -13.09 -5.92 25.12
CA GLN A 17 -13.62 -6.33 26.42
C GLN A 17 -12.67 -7.25 27.23
N SER A 18 -11.75 -7.97 26.57
CA SER A 18 -10.78 -8.80 27.29
C SER A 18 -9.52 -9.08 26.46
N ARG A 19 -8.41 -9.43 27.15
CA ARG A 19 -7.17 -9.88 26.48
C ARG A 19 -7.38 -11.13 25.61
N ALA A 20 -8.33 -11.99 25.97
CA ALA A 20 -8.68 -13.17 25.18
C ALA A 20 -9.49 -12.79 23.94
N ALA A 21 -10.48 -11.90 24.08
CA ALA A 21 -11.27 -11.39 22.96
C ALA A 21 -10.43 -10.59 21.96
N PHE A 22 -9.44 -9.83 22.44
CA PHE A 22 -8.47 -9.15 21.58
C PHE A 22 -7.59 -10.14 20.83
N LYS A 23 -7.13 -11.21 21.49
CA LYS A 23 -6.36 -12.28 20.83
C LYS A 23 -7.18 -13.03 19.77
N GLU A 24 -8.45 -13.29 20.04
CA GLU A 24 -9.37 -13.91 19.08
C GLU A 24 -9.69 -12.98 17.91
N TRP A 25 -9.89 -11.69 18.17
CA TRP A 25 -10.07 -10.68 17.13
C TRP A 25 -8.81 -10.45 16.28
N ALA A 26 -7.63 -10.52 16.89
CA ALA A 26 -6.35 -10.38 16.21
C ALA A 26 -5.96 -11.61 15.37
N LYS A 27 -6.64 -12.76 15.57
CA LYS A 27 -6.51 -13.90 14.66
C LYS A 27 -7.31 -13.62 13.40
N ALA A 28 -6.71 -13.87 12.24
CA ALA A 28 -7.42 -13.77 10.97
C ALA A 28 -8.69 -14.64 11.00
N SER A 29 -9.80 -14.11 10.47
CA SER A 29 -11.08 -14.82 10.35
C SER A 29 -10.86 -16.23 9.81
N GLU A 30 -11.13 -17.25 10.62
CA GLU A 30 -11.20 -18.62 10.11
C GLU A 30 -12.30 -18.71 9.04
N ALA A 31 -12.08 -19.57 8.04
CA ALA A 31 -12.94 -19.71 6.88
C ALA A 31 -14.36 -20.16 7.29
N PRO A 32 -15.40 -19.78 6.51
CA PRO A 32 -16.71 -20.40 6.66
C PRO A 32 -16.57 -21.91 6.47
N GLU A 33 -17.15 -22.69 7.39
CA GLU A 33 -17.21 -24.15 7.34
C GLU A 33 -17.66 -24.61 5.94
N GLY A 34 -16.74 -25.18 5.15
CA GLY A 34 -17.12 -25.73 3.83
C GLY A 34 -16.01 -25.88 2.78
N ARG A 35 -14.83 -25.27 2.93
CA ARG A 35 -13.67 -25.60 2.07
C ARG A 35 -12.65 -26.42 2.84
N ALA A 36 -12.34 -27.61 2.34
CA ALA A 36 -11.27 -28.44 2.87
C ALA A 36 -9.95 -27.65 2.82
N ARG A 37 -9.29 -27.46 3.97
CA ARG A 37 -7.91 -26.95 4.02
C ARG A 37 -7.04 -27.93 3.22
N ILE A 38 -6.53 -27.51 2.07
CA ILE A 38 -5.63 -28.35 1.27
C ILE A 38 -4.19 -28.06 1.75
N GLY A 39 -3.69 -28.89 2.67
CA GLY A 39 -2.30 -28.87 3.12
C GLY A 39 -2.08 -28.68 4.64
N ASP A 40 -0.82 -28.73 5.06
CA ASP A 40 -0.39 -28.52 6.46
C ASP A 40 -0.79 -27.13 6.97
N SER A 41 -1.36 -27.04 8.19
CA SER A 41 -1.80 -25.77 8.80
C SER A 41 -0.67 -24.75 9.01
N ARG A 42 0.59 -25.22 8.99
CA ARG A 42 1.78 -24.39 9.09
C ARG A 42 2.07 -23.58 7.82
N TRP A 43 1.63 -24.05 6.65
CA TRP A 43 2.08 -23.54 5.35
C TRP A 43 0.97 -22.98 4.45
N SER A 44 -0.29 -23.36 4.72
CA SER A 44 -1.47 -22.84 4.03
C SER A 44 -2.27 -21.88 4.90
N ASN A 45 -2.61 -20.72 4.35
CA ASN A 45 -3.55 -19.76 4.93
C ASN A 45 -4.54 -19.34 3.84
N LYS A 46 -5.75 -18.90 4.23
CA LYS A 46 -6.80 -18.44 3.31
C LYS A 46 -6.31 -17.37 2.32
N ASP A 47 -5.41 -16.49 2.76
CA ASP A 47 -4.83 -15.43 1.92
C ASP A 47 -3.73 -15.93 0.97
N LEU A 48 -3.20 -17.13 1.20
CA LEU A 48 -2.18 -17.78 0.36
C LEU A 48 -2.78 -18.76 -0.65
N GLU A 49 -4.04 -19.17 -0.45
CA GLU A 49 -4.74 -20.06 -1.37
C GLU A 49 -5.08 -19.33 -2.69
N PRO A 50 -5.17 -20.08 -3.82
CA PRO A 50 -5.56 -19.49 -5.09
C PRO A 50 -6.91 -18.79 -5.00
N THR A 51 -7.02 -17.61 -5.61
CA THR A 51 -8.27 -16.86 -5.58
C THR A 51 -9.37 -17.64 -6.33
N PRO A 52 -10.51 -17.95 -5.66
CA PRO A 52 -11.61 -18.70 -6.26
C PRO A 52 -12.24 -17.91 -7.41
N PRO A 53 -12.83 -18.56 -8.42
CA PRO A 53 -13.46 -17.90 -9.56
C PRO A 53 -14.47 -16.81 -9.18
N GLU A 54 -15.23 -17.03 -8.10
CA GLU A 54 -16.24 -16.10 -7.56
C GLU A 54 -15.66 -14.75 -7.11
N GLN A 55 -14.39 -14.71 -6.71
CA GLN A 55 -13.72 -13.48 -6.22
C GLN A 55 -12.89 -12.79 -7.31
N ARG A 56 -12.90 -13.30 -8.56
CA ARG A 56 -12.18 -12.72 -9.69
C ARG A 56 -12.99 -11.59 -10.33
N THR A 57 -13.07 -10.45 -9.64
CA THR A 57 -13.82 -9.27 -10.09
C THR A 57 -13.05 -8.38 -11.06
N TRP A 58 -11.76 -8.66 -11.28
CA TRP A 58 -10.91 -7.85 -12.15
C TRP A 58 -11.14 -8.18 -13.64
N THR A 59 -11.58 -7.19 -14.41
CA THR A 59 -11.67 -7.25 -15.88
C THR A 59 -10.45 -6.59 -16.53
N TRP A 60 -10.23 -6.82 -17.83
CA TRP A 60 -9.09 -6.31 -18.60
C TRP A 60 -8.86 -4.79 -18.48
N TYR A 61 -9.92 -4.00 -18.30
CA TYR A 61 -9.83 -2.54 -18.17
C TYR A 61 -9.39 -2.06 -16.78
N ASN A 62 -9.52 -2.89 -15.74
CA ASN A 62 -9.12 -2.51 -14.38
C ASN A 62 -7.60 -2.37 -14.24
N LEU A 63 -6.83 -3.18 -14.99
CA LEU A 63 -5.38 -3.12 -14.96
C LEU A 63 -4.81 -1.78 -15.47
N PRO A 64 -5.12 -1.30 -16.69
CA PRO A 64 -4.63 -0.01 -17.16
C PRO A 64 -5.16 1.15 -16.31
N LEU A 65 -6.41 1.11 -15.84
CA LEU A 65 -6.96 2.15 -14.96
C LEU A 65 -6.23 2.23 -13.62
N TYR A 66 -5.88 1.09 -13.03
CA TYR A 66 -5.08 1.03 -11.80
C TYR A 66 -3.70 1.69 -12.00
N TRP A 67 -3.00 1.34 -13.07
CA TRP A 67 -1.68 1.93 -13.36
C TRP A 67 -1.75 3.42 -13.66
N PHE A 68 -2.78 3.84 -14.40
CA PHE A 68 -3.06 5.24 -14.66
C PHE A 68 -3.28 5.99 -13.34
N SER A 69 -4.18 5.51 -12.48
CA SER A 69 -4.44 6.12 -11.17
C SER A 69 -3.17 6.21 -10.30
N ASN A 70 -2.29 5.21 -10.35
CA ASN A 70 -1.03 5.24 -9.61
C ASN A 70 -0.04 6.29 -10.13
N MET A 71 -0.01 6.53 -11.45
CA MET A 71 0.84 7.57 -12.05
C MET A 71 0.32 8.98 -11.82
N PHE A 72 -0.99 9.15 -11.59
CA PHE A 72 -1.63 10.42 -11.22
C PHE A 72 -1.39 10.85 -9.77
N GLY A 73 -0.42 10.24 -9.08
CA GLY A 73 0.03 10.65 -7.75
C GLY A 73 1.26 11.55 -7.77
N THR A 74 1.56 12.14 -6.60
CA THR A 74 2.74 13.00 -6.38
C THR A 74 4.05 12.30 -6.75
N THR A 75 4.14 10.98 -6.58
CA THR A 75 5.30 10.18 -6.99
C THR A 75 5.55 10.26 -8.50
N GLY A 76 4.51 10.11 -9.33
CA GLY A 76 4.63 10.15 -10.78
C GLY A 76 5.07 11.53 -11.28
N TRP A 77 4.54 12.60 -10.68
CA TRP A 77 4.94 13.97 -11.00
C TRP A 77 6.38 14.28 -10.62
N ASN A 78 6.87 13.72 -9.51
CA ASN A 78 8.27 13.87 -9.12
C ASN A 78 9.25 13.25 -10.11
N VAL A 79 8.90 12.14 -10.77
CA VAL A 79 9.75 11.51 -11.79
C VAL A 79 10.01 12.44 -12.97
N ALA A 80 8.97 13.11 -13.47
CA ALA A 80 9.13 14.08 -14.55
C ALA A 80 9.90 15.32 -14.08
N SER A 81 9.61 15.83 -12.87
CA SER A 81 10.27 16.99 -12.29
C SER A 81 11.77 16.76 -12.06
N SER A 82 12.17 15.57 -11.63
CA SER A 82 13.58 15.27 -11.35
C SER A 82 14.41 15.19 -12.62
N LEU A 83 13.86 14.65 -13.72
CA LEU A 83 14.53 14.63 -15.02
C LEU A 83 14.80 16.04 -15.57
N ILE A 84 13.84 16.95 -15.42
CA ILE A 84 14.01 18.34 -15.82
C ILE A 84 15.04 19.03 -14.91
N ALA A 85 15.02 18.75 -13.60
CA ALA A 85 15.97 19.30 -12.63
C ALA A 85 17.43 18.86 -12.90
N VAL A 86 17.63 17.67 -13.49
CA VAL A 86 18.95 17.17 -13.92
C VAL A 86 19.47 17.91 -15.17
N GLY A 87 18.63 18.70 -15.84
CA GLY A 87 19.01 19.54 -16.98
C GLY A 87 18.49 19.06 -18.33
N LEU A 88 17.60 18.06 -18.38
CA LEU A 88 16.97 17.65 -19.63
C LEU A 88 15.92 18.67 -20.06
N THR A 89 15.82 18.89 -21.38
CA THR A 89 14.69 19.66 -21.93
C THR A 89 13.38 18.91 -21.71
N TRP A 90 12.25 19.62 -21.65
CA TRP A 90 10.94 19.00 -21.42
C TRP A 90 10.61 17.92 -22.46
N GLN A 91 11.06 18.10 -23.72
CA GLN A 91 10.88 17.13 -24.79
C GLN A 91 11.67 15.85 -24.55
N GLN A 92 12.94 15.99 -24.15
CA GLN A 92 13.80 14.84 -23.83
C GLN A 92 13.30 14.10 -22.60
N ALA A 93 12.93 14.83 -21.54
CA ALA A 93 12.36 14.24 -20.33
C ALA A 93 11.06 13.47 -20.64
N PHE A 94 10.19 14.00 -21.50
CA PHE A 94 8.97 13.31 -21.93
C PHE A 94 9.28 11.99 -22.66
N VAL A 95 10.16 12.02 -23.66
CA VAL A 95 10.54 10.82 -24.42
C VAL A 95 11.19 9.77 -23.51
N SER A 96 12.09 10.19 -22.61
CA SER A 96 12.72 9.30 -21.64
C SER A 96 11.71 8.65 -20.69
N CYS A 97 10.73 9.41 -20.19
CA CYS A 97 9.63 8.87 -19.38
C CYS A 97 8.82 7.82 -20.13
N VAL A 98 8.44 8.10 -21.39
CA VAL A 98 7.65 7.17 -22.21
C VAL A 98 8.44 5.89 -22.47
N LEU A 99 9.71 6.00 -22.86
CA LEU A 99 10.57 4.83 -23.10
C LEU A 99 10.76 3.99 -21.83
N GLY A 100 11.04 4.65 -20.69
CA GLY A 100 11.17 3.97 -19.40
C GLY A 100 9.89 3.25 -18.97
N ALA A 101 8.73 3.89 -19.18
CA ALA A 101 7.43 3.30 -18.89
C ALA A 101 7.12 2.12 -19.82
N LEU A 102 7.46 2.19 -21.11
CA LEU A 102 7.26 1.10 -22.07
C LEU A 102 8.11 -0.13 -21.72
N ILE A 103 9.40 0.07 -21.42
CA ILE A 103 10.29 -1.03 -21.01
C ILE A 103 9.76 -1.67 -19.72
N SER A 104 9.38 -0.84 -18.75
CA SER A 104 8.80 -1.32 -17.49
C SER A 104 7.50 -2.09 -17.71
N ALA A 105 6.63 -1.63 -18.61
CA ALA A 105 5.37 -2.30 -18.93
C ALA A 105 5.59 -3.70 -19.52
N ILE A 106 6.59 -3.88 -20.38
CA ILE A 106 6.94 -5.20 -20.95
C ILE A 106 7.36 -6.16 -19.84
N ILE A 107 8.28 -5.71 -18.96
CA ILE A 107 8.78 -6.53 -17.85
C ILE A 107 7.66 -6.89 -16.88
N VAL A 108 6.85 -5.91 -16.47
CA VAL A 108 5.73 -6.12 -15.55
C VAL A 108 4.71 -7.09 -16.13
N THR A 109 4.37 -6.95 -17.42
CA THR A 109 3.42 -7.86 -18.08
C THR A 109 3.98 -9.28 -18.17
N GLY A 110 5.29 -9.44 -18.41
CA GLY A 110 5.97 -10.74 -18.38
C GLY A 110 5.91 -11.39 -17.00
N MET A 111 6.22 -10.63 -15.95
CA MET A 111 6.16 -11.10 -14.56
C MET A 111 4.74 -11.37 -14.07
N ALA A 112 3.73 -10.69 -14.63
CA ALA A 112 2.33 -10.87 -14.25
C ALA A 112 1.72 -12.19 -14.77
N ARG A 113 2.26 -12.79 -15.83
CA ARG A 113 1.72 -14.04 -16.44
C ARG A 113 1.49 -15.18 -15.44
N PRO A 114 2.47 -15.61 -14.62
CA PRO A 114 2.25 -16.69 -13.65
C PRO A 114 1.20 -16.32 -12.59
N GLY A 115 1.14 -15.06 -12.17
CA GLY A 115 0.12 -14.59 -11.22
C GLY A 115 -1.30 -14.66 -11.79
N VAL A 116 -1.48 -14.34 -13.07
CA VAL A 116 -2.79 -14.40 -13.75
C VAL A 116 -3.21 -15.83 -14.07
N MET A 117 -2.29 -16.70 -14.51
CA MET A 117 -2.62 -18.07 -14.88
C MET A 117 -2.95 -18.95 -13.67
N TYR A 118 -2.18 -18.81 -12.59
CA TYR A 118 -2.34 -19.66 -11.40
C TYR A 118 -3.16 -18.97 -10.29
N HIS A 119 -3.47 -17.68 -10.42
CA HIS A 119 -4.19 -16.89 -9.41
C HIS A 119 -3.54 -16.97 -8.02
N LEU A 120 -2.19 -17.00 -8.00
CA LEU A 120 -1.37 -17.11 -6.80
C LEU A 120 -0.70 -15.78 -6.46
N GLY A 121 -0.58 -15.50 -5.15
CA GLY A 121 0.17 -14.35 -4.65
C GLY A 121 1.68 -14.50 -4.79
N TYR A 122 2.39 -13.37 -4.78
CA TYR A 122 3.86 -13.31 -4.83
C TYR A 122 4.56 -14.23 -3.81
N PRO A 123 4.13 -14.34 -2.53
CA PRO A 123 4.79 -15.23 -1.56
C PRO A 123 4.77 -16.70 -1.96
N VAL A 124 3.71 -17.16 -2.66
CA VAL A 124 3.61 -18.54 -3.11
C VAL A 124 4.48 -18.79 -4.34
N LEU A 125 4.51 -17.84 -5.28
CA LEU A 125 5.43 -17.89 -6.43
C LEU A 125 6.91 -17.85 -5.98
N ALA A 126 7.24 -17.11 -4.91
CA ALA A 126 8.59 -17.10 -4.38
C ALA A 126 9.02 -18.46 -3.80
N ARG A 127 8.07 -19.24 -3.26
CA ARG A 127 8.33 -20.60 -2.72
C ARG A 127 8.64 -21.61 -3.81
N SER A 128 8.08 -21.49 -5.01
CA SER A 128 8.36 -22.42 -6.11
C SER A 128 9.78 -22.26 -6.66
N VAL A 129 10.36 -21.06 -6.57
CA VAL A 129 11.72 -20.78 -7.05
C VAL A 129 12.78 -20.99 -5.98
N MET A 130 12.57 -20.45 -4.77
CA MET A 130 13.60 -20.39 -3.71
C MET A 130 13.38 -21.42 -2.58
N GLY A 131 12.36 -22.26 -2.71
CA GLY A 131 11.96 -23.22 -1.68
C GLY A 131 11.23 -22.59 -0.49
N MET A 132 10.79 -23.44 0.45
CA MET A 132 9.96 -23.03 1.59
C MET A 132 10.67 -22.06 2.52
N TYR A 133 11.90 -22.39 2.95
CA TYR A 133 12.66 -21.56 3.88
C TYR A 133 13.32 -20.35 3.21
N GLY A 134 13.78 -20.48 1.97
CA GLY A 134 14.40 -19.37 1.22
C GLY A 134 13.43 -18.25 0.87
N SER A 135 12.14 -18.56 0.71
CA SER A 135 11.11 -17.56 0.39
C SER A 135 10.97 -16.47 1.46
N TYR A 136 11.21 -16.78 2.74
CA TYR A 136 11.06 -15.81 3.84
C TYR A 136 11.98 -14.61 3.70
N PHE A 137 13.21 -14.82 3.21
CA PHE A 137 14.17 -13.74 3.01
C PHE A 137 13.68 -12.72 1.96
N PHE A 138 13.15 -13.20 0.83
CA PHE A 138 12.62 -12.33 -0.22
C PHE A 138 11.33 -11.62 0.19
N VAL A 139 10.46 -12.32 0.92
CA VAL A 139 9.25 -11.72 1.49
C VAL A 139 9.62 -10.62 2.48
N PHE A 140 10.64 -10.84 3.32
CA PHE A 140 11.14 -9.83 4.25
C PHE A 140 11.68 -8.59 3.53
N ILE A 141 12.55 -8.77 2.53
CA ILE A 141 13.08 -7.64 1.74
C ILE A 141 11.92 -6.86 1.11
N ARG A 142 10.94 -7.56 0.53
CA ARG A 142 9.76 -6.90 -0.02
C ARG A 142 8.95 -6.14 1.02
N ALA A 143 8.77 -6.70 2.21
CA ALA A 143 8.10 -6.02 3.31
C ALA A 143 8.82 -4.73 3.71
N VAL A 144 10.15 -4.75 3.82
CA VAL A 144 10.97 -3.55 4.11
C VAL A 144 10.77 -2.49 3.03
N VAL A 145 10.81 -2.87 1.76
CA VAL A 145 10.57 -1.95 0.64
C VAL A 145 9.15 -1.35 0.70
N CYS A 146 8.14 -2.16 1.02
CA CYS A 146 6.77 -1.68 1.21
C CYS A 146 6.65 -0.69 2.37
N ILE A 147 7.33 -0.91 3.50
CA ILE A 147 7.34 0.01 4.64
C ILE A 147 7.98 1.35 4.26
N ILE A 148 9.10 1.33 3.54
CA ILE A 148 9.78 2.54 3.06
C ILE A 148 8.86 3.32 2.12
N TRP A 149 8.25 2.63 1.15
CA TRP A 149 7.32 3.25 0.20
C TRP A 149 6.09 3.82 0.88
N TYR A 150 5.54 3.12 1.87
CA TYR A 150 4.45 3.64 2.68
C TYR A 150 4.85 4.94 3.39
N GLY A 151 6.02 4.97 4.04
CA GLY A 151 6.55 6.18 4.66
C GLY A 151 6.71 7.36 3.70
N ILE A 152 7.21 7.11 2.48
CA ILE A 152 7.35 8.15 1.44
C ILE A 152 5.97 8.67 1.01
N GLN A 153 4.98 7.80 0.84
CA GLN A 153 3.62 8.22 0.46
C GLN A 153 2.94 9.03 1.57
N THR A 154 3.04 8.58 2.83
CA THR A 154 2.55 9.34 3.99
C THR A 154 3.28 10.68 4.12
N TYR A 155 4.57 10.76 3.78
CA TYR A 155 5.30 12.04 3.74
C TYR A 155 4.76 13.02 2.68
N TYR A 156 4.48 12.56 1.47
CA TYR A 156 3.84 13.41 0.46
C TYR A 156 2.42 13.82 0.89
N GLY A 157 1.65 12.91 1.48
CA GLY A 157 0.34 13.20 2.07
C GLY A 157 0.42 14.27 3.16
N ALA A 158 1.40 14.18 4.05
CA ALA A 158 1.64 15.14 5.11
C ALA A 158 1.94 16.55 4.57
N ASN A 159 2.69 16.65 3.48
CA ASN A 159 2.95 17.94 2.82
C ASN A 159 1.66 18.54 2.24
N LEU A 160 0.82 17.73 1.60
CA LEU A 160 -0.51 18.18 1.14
C LEU A 160 -1.38 18.64 2.32
N LEU A 161 -1.42 17.86 3.41
CA LEU A 161 -2.19 18.21 4.59
C LEU A 161 -1.69 19.52 5.24
N SER A 162 -0.38 19.75 5.26
CA SER A 162 0.20 21.01 5.72
C SER A 162 -0.25 22.20 4.86
N VAL A 163 -0.38 22.03 3.54
CA VAL A 163 -0.95 23.06 2.66
C VAL A 163 -2.43 23.28 2.96
N CYS A 164 -3.21 22.21 3.20
CA CYS A 164 -4.61 22.35 3.63
C CYS A 164 -4.73 23.12 4.94
N PHE A 165 -3.89 22.82 5.95
CA PHE A 165 -3.87 23.55 7.21
C PHE A 165 -3.44 25.00 7.05
N ARG A 166 -2.54 25.31 6.11
CA ARG A 166 -2.23 26.70 5.75
C ARG A 166 -3.46 27.42 5.18
N CYS A 167 -4.30 26.75 4.39
CA CYS A 167 -5.53 27.35 3.87
C CYS A 167 -6.59 27.56 4.96
N VAL A 168 -6.72 26.65 5.93
CA VAL A 168 -7.72 26.73 7.00
C VAL A 168 -7.31 27.68 8.12
N PHE A 169 -6.07 27.59 8.59
CA PHE A 169 -5.56 28.33 9.75
C PHE A 169 -4.70 29.56 9.38
N GLY A 170 -4.48 29.81 8.08
CA GLY A 170 -3.82 31.01 7.58
C GLY A 170 -2.41 31.23 8.17
N ASN A 171 -2.15 32.46 8.61
CA ASN A 171 -0.85 32.87 9.16
C ASN A 171 -0.48 32.15 10.47
N SER A 172 -1.46 31.60 11.21
CA SER A 172 -1.19 30.89 12.46
C SER A 172 -0.41 29.59 12.23
N TRP A 173 -0.61 28.93 11.10
CA TRP A 173 0.15 27.72 10.72
C TRP A 173 1.56 28.09 10.25
N ASN A 174 1.70 29.18 9.48
CA ASN A 174 3.00 29.61 8.95
C ASN A 174 3.94 30.19 10.02
N ASN A 175 3.39 30.77 11.10
CA ASN A 175 4.18 31.38 12.18
C ASN A 175 4.54 30.42 13.32
N TRP A 176 4.12 29.15 13.26
CA TRP A 176 4.50 28.17 14.27
C TRP A 176 6.03 27.97 14.32
N ALA A 177 6.64 28.14 15.50
CA ALA A 177 8.09 28.05 15.68
C ALA A 177 8.59 26.61 15.48
N ASN A 178 9.68 26.43 14.73
CA ASN A 178 10.29 25.12 14.56
C ASN A 178 11.03 24.76 15.86
N ALA A 179 10.62 23.67 16.52
CA ALA A 179 11.30 23.13 17.70
C ALA A 179 12.46 22.18 17.33
N LEU A 180 12.63 21.87 16.04
CA LEU A 180 13.67 20.98 15.53
C LEU A 180 14.93 21.77 15.10
N PRO A 181 16.13 21.17 15.22
CA PRO A 181 17.37 21.78 14.78
C PRO A 181 17.32 22.15 13.29
N ALA A 182 17.98 23.25 12.90
CA ALA A 182 18.02 23.72 11.51
C ALA A 182 18.71 22.74 10.52
N GLY A 183 19.40 21.71 11.03
CA GLY A 183 19.97 20.61 10.23
C GLY A 183 19.01 19.45 9.98
N ALA A 184 17.78 19.50 10.48
CA ALA A 184 16.75 18.53 10.12
C ALA A 184 16.04 19.03 8.85
N ASP A 185 16.07 18.25 7.77
CA ASP A 185 15.29 18.50 6.54
C ASP A 185 13.77 18.46 6.74
N VAL A 186 13.30 18.25 7.98
CA VAL A 186 11.89 18.13 8.36
C VAL A 186 11.54 19.18 9.41
N THR A 187 10.48 19.95 9.14
CA THR A 187 9.95 20.93 10.10
C THR A 187 9.01 20.29 11.12
N SER A 188 8.90 20.89 12.31
CA SER A 188 8.01 20.39 13.39
C SER A 188 6.55 20.31 12.94
N LYS A 189 6.16 21.18 11.99
CA LYS A 189 4.82 21.22 11.39
C LYS A 189 4.57 20.06 10.44
N GLN A 190 5.56 19.70 9.63
CA GLN A 190 5.49 18.53 8.76
C GLN A 190 5.45 17.24 9.58
N LEU A 191 6.20 17.16 10.68
CA LEU A 191 6.14 16.02 11.59
C LEU A 191 4.75 15.86 12.23
N LEU A 192 4.14 16.96 12.67
CA LEU A 192 2.78 16.96 13.20
C LEU A 192 1.76 16.55 12.13
N ALA A 193 1.84 17.13 10.92
CA ALA A 193 0.97 16.77 9.81
C ALA A 193 1.14 15.29 9.41
N PHE A 194 2.36 14.78 9.43
CA PHE A 194 2.66 13.37 9.18
C PHE A 194 2.01 12.46 10.22
N PHE A 195 2.14 12.79 11.51
CA PHE A 195 1.53 11.99 12.58
C PHE A 195 0.00 12.03 12.52
N LEU A 196 -0.59 13.20 12.24
CA LEU A 196 -2.04 13.33 12.06
C LEU A 196 -2.55 12.53 10.87
N LEU A 197 -1.85 12.60 9.73
CA LEU A 197 -2.21 11.83 8.54
C LEU A 197 -2.08 10.33 8.79
N TRP A 198 -0.99 9.91 9.45
CA TRP A 198 -0.80 8.52 9.85
C TRP A 198 -1.92 7.99 10.77
N LEU A 199 -2.39 8.81 11.72
CA LEU A 199 -3.55 8.46 12.56
C LEU A 199 -4.86 8.38 11.76
N ILE A 200 -5.04 9.24 10.76
CA ILE A 200 -6.21 9.20 9.87
C ILE A 200 -6.17 7.95 8.98
N GLU A 201 -5.00 7.51 8.53
CA GLU A 201 -4.82 6.33 7.68
C GLU A 201 -5.05 5.01 8.44
N PHE A 202 -4.69 4.96 9.73
CA PHE A 202 -4.75 3.74 10.54
C PHE A 202 -6.13 3.03 10.54
N PRO A 203 -7.26 3.73 10.71
CA PRO A 203 -8.60 3.14 10.56
C PRO A 203 -8.86 2.50 9.19
N PHE A 204 -8.34 3.07 8.11
CA PHE A 204 -8.56 2.54 6.76
C PHE A 204 -7.77 1.25 6.53
N VAL A 205 -6.56 1.14 7.10
CA VAL A 205 -5.77 -0.09 7.05
C VAL A 205 -6.46 -1.22 7.83
N SER A 206 -7.03 -0.92 9.00
CA SER A 206 -7.66 -1.93 9.87
C SER A 206 -8.92 -2.59 9.30
N LYS A 207 -9.57 -1.99 8.30
CA LYS A 207 -10.82 -2.52 7.73
C LYS A 207 -10.63 -3.44 6.51
N HIS A 208 -9.39 -3.58 6.03
CA HIS A 208 -9.06 -4.36 4.83
C HIS A 208 -8.24 -5.63 5.11
N THR A 209 -8.01 -5.97 6.39
CA THR A 209 -7.48 -7.27 6.83
C THR A 209 -8.60 -8.06 7.49
#